data_AF-A0A7V9D1F5-F1
#
_entry.id   AF-A0A7V9D1F5-F1
#
_cell.length_a   1.000
_cell.length_b   1.000
_cell.length_c   1.000
_cell.angle_alpha   90.00
_cell.angle_beta   90.00
_cell.angle_gamma   90.00
#
_symmetry.space_group_name_H-M   'P 1'
#
loop_
_entity.id
_entity.type
_entity.pdbx_description
1 polymer ?
#
loop_
_entity_poly.entity_id
_entity_poly.type
_entity_poly.pdbx_seq_one_letter_code
_entity_poly.pdbx_strand_id
1 'polypeptide(L)'
;MISTADNGKPSPRPTPDRRSRRTLIIGVVVGLAMIGALVLLMLAGLIWLLVQRDGGVSTSSALVNQPAPAFQVQTLEGESVRLSDLRGQPVWLSFWAAWCGPCREEMPAVAEVGREAEASGVRV
;
A
#
# COMPACT_ATOMS: atom_id res chain seq x y z
N MET A 1 5.55 -83.02 -45.20
CA MET A 1 5.61 -82.74 -43.74
C MET A 1 7.01 -82.20 -43.49
N ILE A 2 7.31 -80.96 -43.12
CA ILE A 2 6.67 -79.85 -42.38
C ILE A 2 7.49 -78.59 -42.81
N SER A 3 6.91 -77.53 -43.40
CA SER A 3 6.43 -76.27 -42.77
C SER A 3 7.41 -75.74 -41.70
N THR A 4 8.02 -74.56 -41.70
CA THR A 4 7.66 -73.22 -42.17
C THR A 4 8.92 -72.36 -42.10
N ALA A 5 9.16 -71.52 -43.10
CA ALA A 5 10.08 -70.40 -42.99
C ALA A 5 9.42 -69.28 -42.16
N ASP A 6 9.99 -68.95 -41.00
CA ASP A 6 9.58 -67.80 -40.18
C ASP A 6 10.43 -66.59 -40.59
N ASN A 7 9.85 -65.72 -41.42
CA ASN A 7 10.48 -64.51 -41.93
C ASN A 7 10.39 -63.41 -40.87
N GLY A 8 11.55 -62.92 -40.42
CA GLY A 8 11.68 -61.82 -39.48
C GLY A 8 10.87 -60.58 -39.87
N LYS A 9 9.83 -60.30 -39.09
CA LYS A 9 9.06 -59.06 -39.18
C LYS A 9 9.68 -58.03 -38.21
N PRO A 10 10.02 -56.80 -38.67
CA PRO A 10 10.55 -55.78 -37.77
C PRO A 10 9.46 -55.31 -36.79
N SER A 11 9.83 -55.16 -35.51
CA SER A 11 8.95 -54.67 -34.46
C SER A 11 8.58 -53.19 -34.66
N PRO A 12 7.33 -52.78 -34.39
CA PRO A 12 6.92 -51.40 -34.57
C PRO A 12 7.58 -50.53 -33.50
N ARG A 13 8.25 -49.45 -33.93
CA ARG A 13 8.77 -48.42 -33.01
C ARG A 13 7.60 -47.72 -32.33
N PRO A 14 7.68 -47.43 -31.01
CA PRO A 14 6.63 -46.69 -30.31
C PRO A 14 6.54 -45.27 -30.88
N THR A 15 5.50 -44.99 -31.66
CA THR A 15 5.19 -43.63 -32.11
C THR A 15 4.48 -42.89 -30.98
N PRO A 16 4.93 -41.70 -30.57
CA PRO A 16 4.29 -40.95 -29.50
C PRO A 16 2.84 -40.63 -29.87
N ASP A 17 1.90 -41.12 -29.06
CA ASP A 17 0.47 -40.97 -29.25
C ASP A 17 0.06 -39.50 -29.32
N ARG A 18 -0.66 -39.13 -30.39
CA ARG A 18 -1.16 -37.77 -30.65
C ARG A 18 -2.09 -37.28 -29.53
N ARG A 19 -2.73 -38.19 -28.77
CA ARG A 19 -3.57 -37.88 -27.60
C ARG A 19 -2.72 -37.45 -26.39
N SER A 20 -1.56 -38.07 -26.16
CA SER A 20 -0.61 -37.71 -25.10
C SER A 20 -0.03 -36.30 -25.29
N ARG A 21 0.32 -35.93 -26.53
CA ARG A 21 0.77 -34.55 -26.86
C ARG A 21 -0.30 -33.49 -26.60
N ARG A 22 -1.59 -33.80 -26.82
CA ARG A 22 -2.70 -32.86 -26.55
C ARG A 22 -2.91 -32.64 -25.06
N THR A 23 -2.85 -33.69 -24.25
CA THR A 23 -2.96 -33.58 -22.79
C THR A 23 -1.81 -32.78 -22.19
N LEU A 24 -0.58 -32.96 -22.70
CA LEU A 24 0.58 -32.16 -22.30
C LEU A 24 0.43 -30.68 -22.66
N ILE A 25 -0.05 -30.35 -23.87
CA ILE A 25 -0.28 -28.96 -24.28
C ILE A 25 -1.38 -28.31 -23.43
N ILE A 26 -2.48 -29.02 -23.16
CA ILE A 26 -3.57 -28.51 -22.31
C ILE A 26 -3.06 -28.25 -20.88
N GLY A 27 -2.26 -29.16 -20.31
CA GLY A 27 -1.67 -28.97 -18.98
C GLY A 27 -0.74 -27.76 -18.90
N VAL A 28 0.10 -27.54 -19.91
CA VAL A 28 1.01 -26.38 -19.99
C VAL A 28 0.22 -25.08 -20.15
N VAL A 29 -0.80 -25.06 -21.02
CA VAL A 29 -1.63 -23.87 -21.24
C VAL A 29 -2.43 -23.51 -19.98
N VAL A 30 -3.01 -24.50 -19.31
CA VAL A 30 -3.72 -24.29 -18.04
C VAL A 30 -2.75 -23.82 -16.95
N GLY A 31 -1.55 -24.40 -16.87
CA GLY A 31 -0.52 -23.98 -15.91
C GLY A 31 -0.08 -22.52 -16.13
N LEU A 32 0.19 -22.14 -17.39
CA LEU A 32 0.54 -20.76 -17.74
C LEU A 32 -0.61 -19.78 -17.46
N ALA A 33 -1.86 -20.17 -17.72
CA ALA A 33 -3.03 -19.35 -17.42
C ALA A 33 -3.21 -19.14 -15.91
N MET A 34 -3.01 -20.19 -15.10
CA MET A 34 -3.07 -20.12 -13.64
C MET A 34 -1.96 -19.24 -13.06
N ILE A 35 -0.74 -19.37 -13.55
CA ILE A 35 0.40 -18.54 -13.14
C ILE A 35 0.13 -17.08 -13.53
N GLY A 36 -0.36 -16.82 -14.75
CA GLY A 36 -0.73 -15.48 -15.21
C GLY A 36 -1.81 -14.85 -14.33
N ALA A 37 -2.85 -15.61 -13.97
CA ALA A 37 -3.91 -15.15 -13.07
C ALA A 37 -3.38 -14.84 -11.66
N LEU A 38 -2.51 -15.69 -11.11
CA LEU A 38 -1.91 -15.47 -9.80
C LEU A 38 -0.99 -14.25 -9.78
N VAL A 39 -0.19 -14.05 -10.84
CA VAL A 39 0.66 -12.86 -10.99
C VAL A 39 -0.20 -11.61 -11.13
N LEU A 40 -1.28 -11.65 -11.90
CA LEU A 40 -2.23 -10.53 -12.01
C LEU A 40 -2.89 -10.19 -10.68
N LEU A 41 -3.32 -11.18 -9.90
CA LEU A 41 -3.89 -10.97 -8.58
C LEU A 41 -2.85 -10.40 -7.58
N MET A 42 -1.61 -10.91 -7.63
CA MET A 42 -0.52 -10.40 -6.79
C MET A 42 -0.14 -8.97 -7.16
N LEU A 43 -0.06 -8.65 -8.46
CA LEU A 43 0.21 -7.29 -8.95
C LEU A 43 -0.94 -6.34 -8.61
N ALA A 44 -2.19 -6.76 -8.78
CA ALA A 44 -3.35 -5.96 -8.39
C ALA A 44 -3.37 -5.69 -6.88
N GLY A 45 -3.06 -6.70 -6.06
CA GLY A 45 -2.94 -6.54 -4.60
C GLY A 45 -1.78 -5.63 -4.20
N LEU A 46 -0.63 -5.74 -4.86
CA LEU A 46 0.52 -4.87 -4.62
C LEU A 46 0.22 -3.42 -5.05
N ILE A 47 -0.41 -3.22 -6.21
CA ILE A 47 -0.85 -1.90 -6.68
C ILE A 47 -1.86 -1.31 -5.69
N TRP A 48 -2.83 -2.10 -5.23
CA TRP A 48 -3.81 -1.66 -4.24
C TRP A 48 -3.18 -1.32 -2.88
N LEU A 49 -2.15 -2.06 -2.45
CA LEU A 49 -1.36 -1.77 -1.25
C LEU A 49 -0.54 -0.49 -1.39
N LEU A 50 0.06 -0.26 -2.56
CA LEU A 50 0.82 0.95 -2.86
C LEU A 50 -0.10 2.18 -2.96
N VAL A 51 -1.27 2.05 -3.58
CA VAL A 51 -2.26 3.15 -3.69
C VAL A 51 -2.87 3.53 -2.34
N GLN A 52 -3.02 2.58 -1.41
CA GLN A 52 -3.53 2.89 -0.06
C GLN A 52 -2.49 3.50 0.88
N ARG A 53 -1.20 3.50 0.53
CA ARG A 53 -0.18 4.20 1.34
C ARG A 53 -0.33 5.72 1.29
N ASP A 54 -1.05 6.23 0.30
CA ASP A 54 -1.46 7.63 0.27
C ASP A 54 -2.70 7.78 1.13
N GLY A 55 -2.51 7.85 2.46
CA GLY A 55 -3.55 8.25 3.39
C GLY A 55 -4.19 9.53 2.87
N GLY A 56 -5.45 9.44 2.44
CA GLY A 56 -6.11 10.44 1.60
C GLY A 56 -5.99 11.86 2.12
N VAL A 57 -4.96 12.58 1.66
CA VAL A 57 -4.88 14.02 1.78
C VAL A 57 -5.82 14.57 0.71
N SER A 58 -7.01 14.95 1.16
CA SER A 58 -7.91 15.77 0.34
C SER A 58 -7.15 17.02 -0.08
N THR A 59 -6.92 17.17 -1.38
CA THR A 59 -6.02 18.18 -1.98
C THR A 59 -6.45 19.63 -1.77
N SER A 60 -7.59 19.87 -1.12
CA SER A 60 -7.91 21.14 -0.48
C SER A 60 -9.00 20.91 0.56
N SER A 61 -8.70 21.20 1.82
CA SER A 61 -9.74 21.22 2.87
C SER A 61 -10.69 22.39 2.63
N ALA A 62 -12.00 22.17 2.76
CA ALA A 62 -13.02 23.23 2.67
C ALA A 62 -12.85 24.35 3.73
N LEU A 63 -11.96 24.12 4.71
CA LEU A 63 -11.66 25.04 5.80
C LEU A 63 -10.56 26.06 5.46
N VAL A 64 -9.85 25.92 4.33
CA VAL A 64 -8.83 26.89 3.92
C VAL A 64 -9.50 28.25 3.62
N ASN A 65 -8.91 29.34 4.13
CA ASN A 65 -9.46 30.71 4.12
C ASN A 65 -10.76 30.92 4.92
N GLN A 66 -11.21 29.90 5.66
CA GLN A 66 -12.29 30.06 6.63
C GLN A 66 -11.72 30.35 8.02
N PRO A 67 -12.46 31.04 8.90
CA PRO A 67 -12.08 31.13 10.30
C PRO A 67 -11.91 29.73 10.90
N ALA A 68 -10.81 29.53 11.63
CA ALA A 68 -10.59 28.30 12.37
C ALA A 68 -11.75 28.06 13.37
N PRO A 69 -12.28 26.82 13.48
CA PRO A 69 -13.37 26.52 14.40
C PRO A 69 -13.04 26.89 15.83
N ALA A 70 -14.01 27.50 16.54
CA ALA A 70 -13.82 27.85 17.93
C ALA A 70 -13.67 26.58 18.80
N PHE A 71 -12.68 26.60 19.69
CA PHE A 71 -12.49 25.56 20.69
C PHE A 71 -12.00 26.16 22.01
N GLN A 72 -12.25 25.42 23.08
CA GLN A 72 -11.69 25.64 24.40
C GLN A 72 -11.16 24.31 24.92
N VAL A 73 -9.91 24.30 25.38
CA VAL A 73 -9.25 23.10 25.90
C VAL A 73 -8.58 23.41 27.22
N GLN A 74 -8.42 22.39 28.05
CA GLN A 74 -7.59 22.46 29.24
C GLN A 74 -6.17 21.99 28.89
N THR A 75 -5.17 22.72 29.34
CA THR A 75 -3.77 22.29 29.23
C THR A 75 -3.48 21.18 30.23
N LEU A 76 -2.29 20.58 30.13
CA LEU A 76 -1.83 19.55 31.07
C LEU A 76 -1.60 20.14 32.48
N GLU A 77 -1.37 21.44 32.57
CA GLU A 77 -1.21 22.22 33.79
C GLU A 77 -2.57 22.66 34.39
N GLY A 78 -3.68 22.36 33.70
CA GLY A 78 -5.04 22.69 34.15
C GLY A 78 -5.50 24.09 33.77
N GLU A 79 -4.74 24.84 32.99
CA GLU A 79 -5.15 26.15 32.49
C GLU A 79 -6.17 26.03 31.36
N SER A 80 -7.05 27.03 31.23
CA SER A 80 -8.03 27.06 30.15
C SER A 80 -7.55 27.92 29.01
N VAL A 81 -7.48 27.34 27.81
CA VAL A 81 -7.06 28.03 26.59
C VAL A 81 -8.22 28.04 25.60
N ARG A 82 -8.62 29.23 25.15
CA ARG A 82 -9.56 29.42 24.05
C ARG A 82 -8.85 29.92 22.81
N LEU A 83 -9.27 29.46 21.64
CA LEU A 83 -8.73 29.96 20.37
C LEU A 83 -8.92 31.49 20.19
N SER A 84 -9.99 32.05 20.75
CA SER A 84 -10.26 33.50 20.73
C SER A 84 -9.17 34.33 21.39
N ASP A 85 -8.49 33.76 22.37
CA ASP A 85 -7.53 34.46 23.22
C ASP A 85 -6.19 34.64 22.47
N LEU A 86 -6.04 33.98 21.31
CA LEU A 86 -4.84 33.97 20.46
C LEU A 86 -4.99 34.83 19.21
N ARG A 87 -6.10 35.56 19.08
CA ARG A 87 -6.34 36.40 17.90
C ARG A 87 -5.26 37.48 17.77
N GLY A 88 -4.87 37.73 16.52
CA GLY A 88 -3.82 38.70 16.20
C GLY A 88 -2.40 38.13 16.25
N GLN A 89 -2.24 36.85 16.59
CA GLN A 89 -0.96 36.15 16.57
C GLN A 89 -0.99 35.03 15.53
N PRO A 90 0.11 34.77 14.81
CA PRO A 90 0.27 33.53 14.05
C PRO A 90 0.28 32.34 15.02
N VAL A 91 -0.53 31.32 14.76
CA VAL A 91 -0.64 30.12 15.60
C VAL A 91 -0.40 28.88 14.76
N TRP A 92 0.50 28.01 15.21
CA TRP A 92 0.70 26.68 14.66
C TRP A 92 0.06 25.64 15.58
N LEU A 93 -1.04 25.01 15.15
CA LEU A 93 -1.72 23.97 15.90
C LEU A 93 -1.35 22.59 15.35
N SER A 94 -0.79 21.73 16.20
CA SER A 94 -0.41 20.35 15.85
C SER A 94 -1.23 19.34 16.64
N PHE A 95 -1.87 18.39 15.93
CA PHE A 95 -2.63 17.29 16.53
C PHE A 95 -1.81 16.01 16.50
N TRP A 96 -1.46 15.47 17.67
CA TRP A 96 -0.63 14.26 17.80
C TRP A 96 -1.02 13.44 19.03
N ALA A 97 -0.42 12.26 19.15
CA ALA A 97 -0.57 11.39 20.31
C ALA A 97 0.73 10.63 20.61
N ALA A 98 0.99 10.31 21.89
CA ALA A 98 2.22 9.63 22.31
C ALA A 98 2.41 8.23 21.67
N TRP A 99 1.31 7.58 21.29
CA TRP A 99 1.29 6.28 20.64
C TRP A 99 1.28 6.38 19.10
N CYS A 100 1.25 7.59 18.52
CA CYS A 100 1.33 7.78 17.08
C CYS A 100 2.78 7.55 16.63
N GLY A 101 3.02 6.42 15.95
CA GLY A 101 4.31 6.04 15.38
C GLY A 101 4.95 7.14 14.51
N PRO A 102 4.32 7.58 13.41
CA PRO A 102 4.88 8.61 12.53
C PRO A 102 5.04 9.96 13.24
N CYS A 103 4.06 10.38 14.06
CA CYS A 103 4.17 11.64 14.79
C CYS A 103 5.41 11.67 15.70
N ARG A 104 5.72 10.57 16.37
CA ARG A 104 6.89 10.48 17.26
C ARG A 104 8.22 10.57 16.50
N GLU A 105 8.26 10.04 15.27
CA GLU A 105 9.43 10.15 14.39
C GLU A 105 9.64 11.59 13.90
N GLU A 106 8.55 12.34 13.70
CA GLU A 106 8.58 13.74 13.24
C GLU A 106 8.77 14.77 14.37
N MET A 107 8.40 14.44 15.61
CA MET A 107 8.45 15.35 16.76
C MET A 107 9.80 16.05 16.98
N PRO A 108 10.98 15.42 16.80
CA PRO A 108 12.26 16.12 16.96
C PRO A 108 12.42 17.29 15.98
N ALA A 109 12.01 17.11 14.73
CA ALA A 109 12.06 18.17 13.72
C ALA A 109 11.02 19.26 14.01
N VAL A 110 9.81 18.87 14.43
CA VAL A 110 8.76 19.81 14.85
C VAL A 110 9.21 20.66 16.04
N ALA A 111 9.88 20.05 17.03
CA ALA A 111 10.39 20.76 18.20
C ALA A 111 11.50 21.77 17.83
N GLU A 112 12.34 21.43 16.86
CA GLU A 112 13.38 22.35 16.36
C GLU A 112 12.75 23.56 15.65
N VAL A 113 11.85 23.29 14.69
CA VAL A 113 11.15 24.36 13.96
C VAL A 113 10.29 25.20 14.90
N GLY A 114 9.68 24.58 15.92
CA GLY A 114 8.89 25.30 16.91
C GLY A 114 9.68 26.37 17.65
N ARG A 115 10.94 26.07 18.02
CA ARG A 115 11.83 27.05 18.67
C ARG A 115 12.19 28.22 17.76
N GLU A 116 12.45 27.95 16.48
CA GLU A 116 12.72 29.00 15.48
C GLU A 116 11.48 29.86 15.21
N ALA A 117 10.31 29.22 15.17
CA ALA A 117 9.03 29.87 14.93
C ALA A 117 8.62 30.77 16.12
N GLU A 118 8.85 30.33 17.35
CA GLU A 118 8.65 31.13 18.56
C GLU A 118 9.52 32.40 18.53
N ALA A 119 10.78 32.30 18.10
CA ALA A 119 11.65 33.46 17.91
C ALA A 119 11.11 34.45 16.86
N SER A 120 10.31 33.96 15.91
CA SER A 120 9.64 34.76 14.88
C SER A 120 8.24 35.25 15.31
N GLY A 121 7.82 35.00 16.54
CA GLY A 121 6.54 35.43 17.10
C GLY A 121 5.35 34.50 16.78
N VAL A 122 5.61 33.28 16.31
CA VAL A 122 4.58 32.25 16.13
C VAL A 122 4.35 31.53 17.45
N ARG A 123 3.09 31.34 17.84
CA ARG A 123 2.74 30.54 19.01
C ARG A 123 2.48 29.09 18.59
N VAL A 124 3.22 28.15 19.17
CA VAL A 124 3.06 26.69 18.95
C VAL A 124 2.22 26.07 20.07
#